data_AF-A0A0J7KCP9-F1
#
_entry.id   AF-A0A0J7KCP9-F1
#
_cell.length_a   1.000
_cell.length_b   1.000
_cell.length_c   1.000
_cell.angle_alpha   90.00
_cell.angle_beta   90.00
_cell.angle_gamma   90.00
#
_symmetry.space_group_name_H-M   'P 1'
#
loop_
_entity.id
_entity.type
_entity.pdbx_description
1 polymer ?
#
loop_
_entity_poly.entity_id
_entity_poly.type
_entity_poly.pdbx_seq_one_letter_code
_entity_poly.pdbx_strand_id
1 'polypeptide(L)'
;MYKDIKEHNSKSGKARKRWEYFEVMNKMLHDKPEITPVATCSSSKGLTINEELSSTEESLKEDSMDERNSVVETDTLKSSFSRKRLRTINPVERRHQEKMQRQDKFLQSFDDYIQVLKKKLEKDDS
;
A
#
# COMPACT_ATOMS: atom_id res chain seq x y z
N MET A 1 5.65 9.83 -20.53
CA MET A 1 6.05 11.23 -20.86
C MET A 1 6.94 11.86 -19.79
N TYR A 2 6.46 12.20 -18.59
CA TYR A 2 7.32 12.83 -17.56
C TYR A 2 8.56 12.01 -17.18
N LYS A 3 8.35 10.72 -16.88
CA LYS A 3 9.42 9.77 -16.52
C LYS A 3 10.47 9.65 -17.64
N ASP A 4 10.01 9.48 -18.88
CA ASP A 4 10.89 9.28 -20.05
C ASP A 4 11.73 10.53 -20.33
N ILE A 5 11.15 11.72 -20.14
CA ILE A 5 11.84 13.01 -20.28
C ILE A 5 12.84 13.21 -19.14
N LYS A 6 12.46 12.91 -17.90
CA LYS A 6 13.34 12.99 -16.73
C LYS A 6 14.55 12.08 -16.88
N GLU A 7 14.32 10.84 -17.31
CA GLU A 7 15.37 9.85 -17.54
C GLU A 7 16.30 10.26 -18.69
N HIS A 8 15.74 10.70 -19.81
CA HIS A 8 16.52 11.21 -20.95
C HIS A 8 17.40 12.39 -20.56
N ASN A 9 16.84 13.36 -19.83
CA ASN A 9 17.54 14.56 -19.39
C ASN A 9 18.58 14.27 -18.29
N SER A 10 18.43 13.20 -17.51
CA SER A 10 19.44 12.74 -16.55
C SER A 10 20.62 12.01 -17.20
N LYS A 11 20.41 11.38 -18.36
CA LYS A 11 21.40 10.53 -19.04
C LYS A 11 22.18 11.25 -20.14
N SER A 12 21.55 12.19 -20.86
CA SER A 12 22.16 12.89 -21.98
C SER A 12 22.26 14.40 -21.72
N GLY A 13 23.49 14.92 -21.73
CA GLY A 13 23.75 16.36 -21.65
C GLY A 13 23.44 17.13 -22.94
N LYS A 14 23.24 16.43 -24.07
CA LYS A 14 22.98 17.03 -25.39
C LYS A 14 21.53 16.73 -25.83
N ALA A 15 20.81 17.77 -26.30
CA ALA A 15 19.41 17.74 -26.72
C ALA A 15 18.36 17.43 -25.63
N ARG A 16 18.26 18.29 -24.60
CA ARG A 16 17.21 18.17 -23.56
C ARG A 16 15.82 18.08 -24.18
N LYS A 17 15.05 17.06 -23.79
CA LYS A 17 13.65 16.95 -24.15
C LYS A 17 12.85 17.89 -23.26
N ARG A 18 11.97 18.69 -23.86
CA ARG A 18 11.05 19.60 -23.16
C ARG A 18 9.62 19.13 -23.32
N TRP A 19 8.86 19.26 -22.24
CA TRP A 19 7.42 19.09 -22.23
C TRP A 19 6.84 20.21 -21.37
N GLU A 20 5.78 20.84 -21.86
CA GLU A 20 5.23 22.08 -21.30
C GLU A 20 4.86 21.94 -19.81
N TYR A 21 4.40 20.75 -19.41
CA TYR A 21 4.02 20.46 -18.03
C TYR A 21 5.14 19.83 -17.19
N PHE A 22 6.35 19.69 -17.74
CA PHE A 22 7.46 19.05 -17.03
C PHE A 22 7.78 19.78 -15.73
N GLU A 23 7.87 21.11 -15.75
CA GLU A 23 8.20 21.91 -14.57
C GLU A 23 7.11 21.84 -13.50
N VAL A 24 5.84 21.99 -13.89
CA VAL A 24 4.69 21.90 -12.99
C VAL A 24 4.64 20.52 -12.34
N MET A 25 4.79 19.45 -13.12
CA MET A 25 4.74 18.10 -12.59
C MET A 25 5.98 17.76 -11.76
N ASN A 26 7.17 18.26 -12.15
CA ASN A 26 8.39 18.12 -11.37
C ASN A 26 8.25 18.81 -10.01
N LYS A 27 7.69 20.02 -9.99
CA LYS A 27 7.38 20.75 -8.76
C LYS A 27 6.42 19.96 -7.87
N MET A 28 5.26 19.53 -8.37
CA MET A 28 4.28 18.78 -7.57
C MET A 28 4.81 17.46 -7.01
N LEU A 29 5.72 16.77 -7.72
CA LEU A 29 6.27 15.48 -7.29
C LEU A 29 7.48 15.61 -6.35
N HIS A 30 8.16 16.76 -6.36
CA HIS A 30 9.35 17.02 -5.55
C HIS A 30 9.11 17.99 -4.40
N ASP A 31 8.08 18.82 -4.48
CA ASP A 31 7.51 19.53 -3.33
C ASP A 31 6.96 18.46 -2.40
N LYS A 32 7.75 18.14 -1.39
CA LYS A 32 7.33 17.25 -0.32
C LYS A 32 6.28 18.03 0.48
N PRO A 33 5.00 17.63 0.48
CA PRO A 33 4.07 18.27 1.38
C PRO A 33 4.55 17.93 2.81
N GLU A 34 4.79 18.96 3.61
CA GLU A 34 5.04 18.81 5.04
C GLU A 34 3.72 18.39 5.69
N ILE A 35 3.40 17.10 5.58
CA ILE A 35 2.22 16.52 6.22
C ILE A 35 2.67 16.07 7.60
N THR A 36 2.35 16.89 8.60
CA THR A 36 2.46 16.51 10.00
C THR A 36 1.28 15.59 10.34
N PRO A 37 1.51 14.30 10.65
CA PRO A 37 0.42 13.39 10.98
C PRO A 37 -0.22 13.79 12.31
N VAL A 38 -1.52 13.58 12.50
CA VAL A 38 -2.17 13.89 13.80
C VAL A 38 -1.64 13.00 14.92
N ALA A 39 -1.30 11.74 14.59
CA ALA A 39 -0.62 10.84 15.50
C ALA A 39 0.29 9.87 14.71
N THR A 40 1.38 9.45 15.34
CA THR A 40 2.31 8.44 14.81
C THR A 40 2.35 7.25 15.75
N CYS A 41 2.17 6.03 15.24
CA CYS A 41 2.33 4.81 16.05
C CYS A 41 3.59 4.05 15.61
N SER A 42 4.49 3.78 16.54
CA SER A 42 5.74 3.04 16.31
C SER A 42 5.86 1.86 17.27
N SER A 43 6.42 0.75 16.78
CA SER A 43 6.70 -0.43 17.63
C SER A 43 7.67 -0.12 18.78
N SER A 44 8.50 0.92 18.67
CA SER A 44 9.46 1.32 19.71
C SER A 44 8.99 2.49 20.56
N LYS A 45 8.15 3.37 20.02
CA LYS A 45 7.72 4.61 20.67
C LYS A 45 6.24 4.62 21.08
N GLY A 46 5.50 3.56 20.77
CA GLY A 46 4.05 3.51 20.98
C GLY A 46 3.31 4.55 20.13
N LEU A 47 2.13 4.96 20.60
CA LEU A 47 1.33 6.02 20.00
C LEU A 47 1.82 7.41 20.48
N THR A 48 2.22 8.27 19.56
CA THR A 48 2.58 9.67 19.82
C THR A 48 1.59 10.58 19.14
N ILE A 49 0.89 11.42 19.91
CA ILE A 49 -0.11 12.38 19.40
C ILE A 49 0.60 13.73 19.23
N ASN A 50 0.35 14.41 18.11
CA ASN A 50 0.91 15.74 17.88
C ASN A 50 0.02 16.80 18.53
N GLU A 51 0.42 17.27 19.71
CA GLU A 51 -0.33 18.21 20.55
C GLU A 51 -0.61 19.55 19.86
N GLU A 52 0.28 20.00 18.95
CA GLU A 52 0.08 21.23 18.15
C GLU A 52 -1.16 21.17 17.24
N LEU A 53 -1.62 19.97 16.87
CA LEU A 53 -2.83 19.75 16.08
C LEU A 53 -4.05 19.36 16.95
N SER A 54 -3.84 19.16 18.25
CA SER A 54 -4.82 18.62 19.19
C SER A 54 -5.47 19.69 20.08
N SER A 55 -5.40 20.96 19.69
CA SER A 55 -6.08 22.06 20.41
C SER A 55 -7.58 22.06 20.11
N THR A 56 -8.29 21.08 20.62
CA THR A 56 -9.71 21.19 21.00
C THR A 56 -9.89 20.28 22.22
N GLU A 57 -9.80 20.94 23.38
CA GLU A 57 -10.40 20.59 24.69
C GLU A 57 -10.49 19.10 25.06
N GLU A 58 -9.64 18.63 25.98
CA GLU A 58 -10.07 18.33 27.36
C GLU A 58 -8.88 17.90 28.22
N SER A 59 -8.78 18.53 29.39
CA SER A 59 -7.69 18.47 30.35
C SER A 59 -7.69 17.16 31.14
N LEU A 60 -6.61 16.37 31.07
CA LEU A 60 -6.14 15.57 32.20
C LEU A 60 -4.61 15.52 32.23
N LYS A 61 -4.06 16.02 33.34
CA LYS A 61 -2.64 16.00 33.71
C LYS A 61 -2.25 14.60 34.17
N GLU A 62 -1.02 14.18 33.88
CA GLU A 62 -0.09 13.65 34.89
C GLU A 62 1.33 13.45 34.31
N ASP A 63 2.21 14.32 34.81
CA ASP A 63 3.63 14.17 35.18
C ASP A 63 4.50 13.05 34.57
N SER A 64 5.63 13.43 33.96
CA SER A 64 6.99 13.06 34.40
C SER A 64 8.05 13.53 33.41
N MET A 65 8.98 14.33 33.91
CA MET A 65 10.23 14.73 33.25
C MET A 65 11.10 13.52 32.87
N ASP A 66 11.71 13.53 31.68
CA ASP A 66 13.13 13.17 31.60
C ASP A 66 13.81 13.82 30.40
N GLU A 67 14.75 14.68 30.73
CA GLU A 67 15.69 15.33 29.84
C GLU A 67 16.92 14.44 29.76
N ARG A 68 17.37 14.04 28.55
CA ARG A 68 18.80 13.87 28.22
C ARG A 68 19.05 13.50 26.76
N ASN A 69 19.83 14.36 26.10
CA ASN A 69 20.57 14.10 24.88
C ASN A 69 21.37 12.79 24.95
N SER A 70 21.23 11.93 23.94
CA SER A 70 22.32 11.06 23.51
C SER A 70 22.46 11.14 21.99
N VAL A 71 23.62 11.68 21.58
CA VAL A 71 24.13 11.55 20.23
C VAL A 71 24.44 10.08 20.01
N VAL A 72 23.78 9.45 19.04
CA VAL A 72 24.24 8.17 18.48
C VAL A 72 24.38 8.32 16.98
N GLU A 73 25.61 8.02 16.58
CA GLU A 73 26.27 8.02 15.29
C GLU A 73 25.41 7.65 14.07
N THR A 74 25.83 8.22 12.96
CA THR A 74 25.40 7.97 11.59
C THR A 74 25.48 6.48 11.25
N ASP A 75 24.40 5.74 11.51
CA ASP A 75 24.31 4.37 11.05
C ASP A 75 23.68 4.34 9.66
N THR A 76 24.52 4.02 8.69
CA THR A 76 24.23 3.64 7.31
C THR A 76 22.74 3.38 7.02
N LEU A 77 22.17 4.17 6.11
CA LEU A 77 20.88 3.90 5.47
C LEU A 77 20.95 2.55 4.71
N LYS A 78 20.85 1.43 5.42
CA LYS A 78 20.56 0.13 4.83
C LYS A 78 19.12 0.18 4.33
N SER A 79 19.00 0.61 3.07
CA SER A 79 17.82 0.52 2.21
C SER A 79 16.87 -0.58 2.68
N SER A 80 15.77 -0.18 3.34
CA SER A 80 14.70 -1.07 3.77
C SER A 80 13.86 -1.59 2.59
N PHE A 81 14.20 -1.22 1.36
CA PHE A 81 13.50 -1.62 0.15
C PHE A 81 13.68 -3.11 -0.22
N SER A 82 14.71 -3.78 0.31
CA SER A 82 14.92 -5.21 0.04
C SER A 82 14.05 -6.13 0.90
N ARG A 83 13.41 -5.64 1.97
CA ARG A 83 12.59 -6.48 2.87
C ARG A 83 11.12 -6.65 2.46
N LYS A 84 10.66 -6.01 1.38
CA LYS A 84 9.24 -6.08 0.97
C LYS A 84 8.88 -7.14 -0.08
N ARG A 85 9.83 -7.91 -0.62
CA ARG A 85 9.51 -8.91 -1.68
C ARG A 85 9.06 -10.29 -1.19
N LEU A 86 9.19 -10.62 0.10
CA LEU A 86 8.69 -11.91 0.60
C LEU A 86 7.20 -11.89 0.97
N ARG A 87 6.58 -10.72 1.18
CA ARG A 87 5.17 -10.63 1.62
C ARG A 87 4.14 -10.54 0.49
N THR A 88 4.57 -10.38 -0.76
CA THR A 88 3.67 -10.25 -1.93
C THR A 88 3.23 -11.57 -2.54
N ILE A 89 3.85 -12.70 -2.16
CA ILE A 89 3.48 -14.03 -2.65
C ILE A 89 2.10 -14.44 -2.10
N ASN A 90 1.83 -14.13 -0.83
CA ASN A 90 0.57 -14.50 -0.16
C ASN A 90 -0.70 -13.83 -0.73
N PRO A 91 -0.76 -12.51 -1.04
CA PRO A 91 -2.00 -11.90 -1.50
C PRO A 91 -2.40 -12.29 -2.93
N VAL A 92 -1.44 -12.55 -3.82
CA VAL A 92 -1.73 -12.99 -5.19
C VAL A 92 -2.21 -14.44 -5.17
N GLU A 93 -1.50 -15.30 -4.43
CA GLU A 93 -1.86 -16.70 -4.25
C GLU A 93 -3.24 -16.85 -3.61
N ARG A 94 -3.53 -16.09 -2.54
CA ARG A 94 -4.84 -16.09 -1.89
C ARG A 94 -5.96 -15.70 -2.85
N ARG A 95 -5.76 -14.64 -3.66
CA ARG A 95 -6.76 -14.21 -4.66
C ARG A 95 -6.97 -15.28 -5.75
N HIS A 96 -5.90 -15.98 -6.13
CA HIS A 96 -5.98 -17.08 -7.09
C HIS A 96 -6.78 -18.25 -6.51
N GLN A 97 -6.47 -18.67 -5.28
CA GLN A 97 -7.18 -19.74 -4.57
C GLN A 97 -8.67 -19.41 -4.38
N GLU A 98 -9.01 -18.19 -3.98
CA GLU A 98 -10.41 -17.74 -3.87
C GLU A 98 -11.15 -17.72 -5.21
N LYS A 99 -10.44 -17.50 -6.33
CA LYS A 99 -11.02 -17.60 -7.66
C LYS A 99 -11.31 -19.07 -8.02
N MET A 100 -10.35 -19.96 -7.78
CA MET A 100 -10.51 -21.39 -8.04
C MET A 100 -11.66 -21.98 -7.22
N GLN A 101 -11.71 -21.70 -5.91
CA GLN A 101 -12.79 -22.16 -5.04
C GLN A 101 -14.19 -21.71 -5.49
N ARG A 102 -14.32 -20.49 -6.04
CA ARG A 102 -15.60 -20.01 -6.58
C ARG A 102 -15.99 -20.75 -7.87
N GLN A 103 -15.01 -21.06 -8.72
CA GLN A 103 -15.23 -21.83 -9.94
C GLN A 103 -15.63 -23.27 -9.59
N ASP A 104 -14.96 -23.91 -8.65
CA ASP A 104 -15.28 -25.28 -8.21
C ASP A 104 -16.69 -25.37 -7.63
N LYS A 105 -17.07 -24.41 -6.77
CA LYS A 105 -18.43 -24.33 -6.22
C LYS A 105 -19.49 -24.18 -7.31
N PHE A 106 -19.23 -23.35 -8.31
CA PHE A 106 -20.13 -23.18 -9.44
C PHE A 106 -20.28 -24.48 -10.24
N LEU A 107 -19.17 -25.16 -10.54
CA LEU A 107 -19.19 -26.43 -11.26
C LEU A 107 -19.96 -27.51 -10.49
N GLN A 108 -19.83 -27.56 -9.16
CA GLN A 108 -20.62 -28.47 -8.32
C GLN A 108 -22.12 -28.16 -8.41
N SER A 109 -22.52 -26.90 -8.25
CA SER A 109 -23.94 -26.51 -8.38
C SER A 109 -24.49 -26.78 -9.78
N PHE A 110 -23.67 -26.63 -10.81
CA PHE A 110 -24.04 -26.94 -12.18
C PHE A 110 -24.22 -28.45 -12.39
N ASP A 111 -23.31 -29.27 -11.85
CA ASP A 111 -23.43 -30.73 -11.91
C ASP A 111 -24.71 -31.21 -11.21
N ASP A 112 -25.00 -30.70 -10.01
CA ASP A 112 -26.24 -30.99 -9.27
C ASP A 112 -27.48 -30.65 -10.12
N TYR A 113 -27.47 -29.50 -10.80
CA TYR A 113 -28.55 -29.09 -11.69
C TYR A 113 -28.73 -30.06 -12.87
N ILE A 114 -27.64 -30.47 -13.52
CA ILE A 114 -27.69 -31.45 -14.61
C ILE A 114 -28.21 -32.80 -14.12
N GLN A 115 -27.82 -33.23 -12.91
CA GLN A 115 -28.34 -34.47 -12.32
C GLN A 115 -29.85 -34.41 -12.07
N VAL A 116 -30.37 -33.26 -11.60
CA VAL A 116 -31.82 -33.06 -11.43
C VAL A 116 -32.54 -33.10 -12.77
N LEU A 117 -31.99 -32.50 -13.82
CA LEU A 117 -32.55 -32.54 -15.16
C LEU A 117 -32.59 -33.97 -15.72
N LYS A 118 -31.51 -34.74 -15.57
CA LYS A 118 -31.46 -36.14 -16.00
C LYS A 118 -32.51 -36.99 -15.28
N LYS A 119 -32.65 -36.84 -13.96
CA LYS A 119 -33.67 -37.54 -13.18
C LYS A 119 -35.10 -37.19 -13.60
N LYS A 120 -35.36 -35.96 -14.03
CA LYS A 120 -36.66 -35.58 -14.58
C LYS A 120 -36.91 -36.23 -15.93
N LEU A 121 -35.90 -36.22 -16.82
CA LEU A 121 -36.00 -36.84 -18.13
C LEU A 121 -36.28 -38.35 -18.03
N GLU A 122 -35.55 -39.08 -17.18
CA GLU A 122 -35.77 -40.52 -16.97
C GLU A 122 -37.15 -40.84 -16.37
N LYS A 123 -37.75 -39.90 -15.64
CA LYS A 123 -39.09 -40.05 -15.06
C LYS A 123 -40.21 -39.79 -16.05
N ASP A 124 -39.97 -38.97 -17.07
CA ASP A 124 -40.95 -38.69 -18.13
C ASP A 124 -40.92 -39.78 -19.22
N ASP A 125 -39.83 -40.56 -19.32
CA ASP A 125 -39.68 -41.71 -20.24
C ASP A 125 -40.16 -43.07 -19.67
N SER A 126 -40.58 -43.14 -18.40
CA SER A 126 -41.11 -44.35 -17.72
C SER A 126 -42.62 -44.27 -17.46
#